data_AF-A0A3R9SVI5-F1
#
_entry.id   AF-A0A3R9SVI5-F1
#
_cell.length_a   1.000
_cell.length_b   1.000
_cell.length_c   1.000
_cell.angle_alpha   90.00
_cell.angle_beta   90.00
_cell.angle_gamma   90.00
#
_symmetry.space_group_name_H-M   'P 1'
#
loop_
_entity.id
_entity.type
_entity.pdbx_description
1 polymer ?
#
loop_
_entity_poly.entity_id
_entity_poly.type
_entity_poly.pdbx_seq_one_letter_code
_entity_poly.pdbx_strand_id
1 'polypeptide(L)'
;LGAVVDRSSRRITFMASTEGGVEIEKVAEETPEKIIKVEVDPLVGLQPFQAREVAFALGLKDKQIGQFVKIMTAAYQAFVENDFALFEINPLSVRENGEILCVDAKVGIDSNALYRLPKVAALRDKSQENERELKASEFDLNYVALEGNIGCMVNGAGLA
;
A
#
# COMPACT_ATOMS: atom_id res chain seq x y z
N LEU A 1 1.72 7.95 5.04
CA LEU A 1 1.16 8.14 3.68
C LEU A 1 1.03 6.75 3.06
N GLY A 2 -0.11 6.37 2.52
CA GLY A 2 -0.26 5.07 1.87
C GLY A 2 -1.38 5.08 0.84
N ALA A 3 -1.51 4.00 0.08
CA ALA A 3 -2.65 3.77 -0.78
C ALA A 3 -2.98 2.29 -0.89
N VAL A 4 -4.26 2.02 -1.19
CA VAL A 4 -4.81 0.68 -1.44
C VAL A 4 -5.80 0.75 -2.59
N VAL A 5 -6.14 -0.40 -3.17
CA VAL A 5 -7.37 -0.54 -3.97
C VAL A 5 -8.54 -0.71 -3.00
N ASP A 6 -9.32 0.35 -2.78
CA ASP A 6 -10.51 0.27 -1.94
C ASP A 6 -11.61 -0.51 -2.69
N ARG A 7 -12.03 -1.64 -2.11
CA ARG A 7 -13.03 -2.52 -2.71
C ARG A 7 -14.44 -1.91 -2.72
N SER A 8 -14.72 -0.97 -1.80
CA SER A 8 -16.03 -0.32 -1.71
C SER A 8 -16.24 0.67 -2.86
N SER A 9 -15.35 1.66 -2.96
CA SER A 9 -15.37 2.64 -4.07
C SER A 9 -14.92 2.02 -5.40
N ARG A 10 -14.13 0.94 -5.35
CA ARG A 10 -13.44 0.32 -6.50
C ARG A 10 -12.49 1.31 -7.15
N ARG A 11 -11.73 2.02 -6.32
CA ARG A 11 -10.76 3.05 -6.71
C ARG A 11 -9.46 2.84 -5.97
N ILE A 12 -8.37 3.36 -6.57
CA ILE A 12 -7.14 3.56 -5.82
C ILE A 12 -7.42 4.72 -4.85
N THR A 13 -7.21 4.47 -3.56
CA THR A 13 -7.51 5.44 -2.50
C THR A 13 -6.26 5.67 -1.68
N PHE A 14 -5.81 6.92 -1.67
CA PHE A 14 -4.73 7.38 -0.82
C PHE A 14 -5.24 7.73 0.58
N MET A 15 -4.38 7.51 1.57
CA MET A 15 -4.58 7.86 2.97
C MET A 15 -3.35 8.61 3.49
N ALA A 16 -3.60 9.71 4.20
CA ALA A 16 -2.57 10.47 4.89
C ALA A 16 -3.06 10.96 6.25
N SER A 17 -2.15 11.10 7.20
CA SER A 17 -2.44 11.57 8.56
C SER A 17 -1.20 12.28 9.11
N THR A 18 -1.41 13.21 10.05
CA THR A 18 -0.35 13.83 10.85
C THR A 18 0.24 12.86 11.89
N GLU A 19 -0.49 11.78 12.22
CA GLU A 19 -0.09 10.75 13.18
C GLU A 19 0.87 9.72 12.54
N GLY A 20 2.04 10.18 12.10
CA GLY A 20 3.10 9.31 11.60
C GLY A 20 3.84 8.56 12.72
N GLY A 21 4.40 7.39 12.41
CA GLY A 21 5.15 6.57 13.37
C GLY A 21 4.28 5.75 14.32
N VAL A 22 2.98 5.67 14.07
CA VAL A 22 1.99 4.86 14.81
C VAL A 22 1.30 3.92 13.83
N GLU A 23 0.79 2.79 14.32
CA GLU A 23 -0.07 1.88 13.56
C GLU A 23 -1.33 2.62 13.08
N ILE A 24 -1.55 2.65 11.77
CA ILE A 24 -2.61 3.43 11.16
C ILE A 24 -4.01 2.90 11.53
N GLU A 25 -4.11 1.61 11.86
CA GLU A 25 -5.34 0.95 12.31
C GLU A 25 -5.85 1.56 13.61
N LYS A 26 -4.95 1.86 14.57
CA LYS A 26 -5.33 2.53 15.82
C LYS A 26 -5.82 3.94 15.58
N VAL A 27 -5.16 4.68 14.69
CA VAL A 27 -5.61 6.02 14.29
C VAL A 27 -6.99 5.95 13.64
N ALA A 28 -7.24 4.95 12.80
CA ALA A 28 -8.53 4.76 12.14
C ALA A 28 -9.67 4.41 13.10
N GLU A 29 -9.37 3.70 14.19
CA GLU A 29 -10.36 3.35 15.22
C GLU A 29 -10.62 4.49 16.20
N GLU A 30 -9.56 5.12 16.71
CA GLU A 30 -9.65 6.10 17.80
C GLU A 30 -9.87 7.53 17.30
N THR A 31 -9.26 7.92 16.18
CA THR A 31 -9.28 9.29 15.63
C THR A 31 -9.45 9.29 14.11
N PRO A 32 -10.53 8.70 13.57
CA PRO A 32 -10.75 8.55 12.13
C PRO A 32 -10.73 9.88 11.36
N GLU A 33 -11.09 10.99 12.01
CA GLU A 33 -11.08 12.33 11.44
C GLU A 33 -9.67 12.84 11.06
N LYS A 34 -8.61 12.24 11.62
CA LYS A 34 -7.23 12.55 11.28
C LYS A 34 -6.76 11.88 9.99
N ILE A 35 -7.55 10.94 9.44
CA ILE A 35 -7.22 10.25 8.19
C ILE A 35 -7.86 10.99 7.02
N ILE A 36 -7.02 11.67 6.27
CA ILE A 36 -7.39 12.31 5.01
C ILE A 36 -7.39 11.24 3.92
N LYS A 37 -8.51 11.09 3.21
CA LYS A 37 -8.67 10.15 2.09
C LYS A 37 -8.80 10.89 0.77
N VAL A 38 -8.15 10.35 -0.26
CA VAL A 38 -8.28 10.83 -1.65
C VAL A 38 -8.54 9.66 -2.56
N GLU A 39 -9.73 9.63 -3.15
CA GLU A 39 -10.06 8.67 -4.20
C GLU A 39 -9.54 9.17 -5.56
N VAL A 40 -8.93 8.27 -6.32
CA VAL A 40 -8.35 8.59 -7.62
C VAL A 40 -9.27 8.09 -8.73
N ASP A 41 -9.70 9.00 -9.59
CA ASP A 41 -10.45 8.65 -10.79
C ASP A 41 -9.52 7.96 -11.82
N PRO A 42 -9.92 6.80 -12.39
CA PRO A 42 -9.04 6.03 -13.26
C PRO A 42 -8.81 6.66 -14.63
N LEU A 43 -9.69 7.56 -15.09
CA LEU A 43 -9.54 8.22 -16.40
C LEU A 43 -8.51 9.34 -16.33
N VAL A 44 -8.57 10.18 -15.29
CA VAL A 44 -7.68 11.34 -15.15
C VAL A 44 -6.44 11.05 -14.29
N GLY A 45 -6.47 9.99 -13.47
CA GLY A 45 -5.41 9.68 -12.52
C GLY A 45 -5.29 10.70 -11.38
N LEU A 46 -4.28 10.53 -10.52
CA LEU A 46 -4.07 11.42 -9.38
C LEU A 46 -3.64 12.80 -9.87
N GLN A 47 -4.45 13.81 -9.58
CA GLN A 47 -4.19 15.18 -10.01
C GLN A 47 -3.40 15.97 -8.95
N PRO A 48 -2.50 16.90 -9.37
CA PRO A 48 -1.73 17.70 -8.43
C PRO A 48 -2.55 18.52 -7.42
N PHE A 49 -3.80 18.87 -7.76
CA PHE A 49 -4.66 19.60 -6.81
C PHE A 49 -5.06 18.73 -5.62
N GLN A 50 -5.36 17.45 -5.83
CA GLN A 50 -5.71 16.51 -4.77
C GLN A 50 -4.54 16.34 -3.80
N ALA A 51 -3.32 16.23 -4.32
CA ALA A 51 -2.12 16.15 -3.49
C ALA A 51 -1.84 17.45 -2.71
N ARG A 52 -2.18 18.62 -3.27
CA ARG A 52 -2.09 19.90 -2.54
C ARG A 52 -3.11 19.99 -1.42
N GLU A 53 -4.35 19.56 -1.64
CA GLU A 53 -5.39 19.52 -0.60
C GLU A 53 -4.95 18.70 0.61
N VAL A 54 -4.36 17.53 0.36
CA VAL A 54 -3.76 16.70 1.42
C VAL A 54 -2.60 17.42 2.11
N ALA A 55 -1.68 18.03 1.35
CA ALA A 55 -0.56 18.75 1.93
C ALA A 55 -1.00 19.89 2.87
N PHE A 56 -2.04 20.64 2.48
CA PHE A 56 -2.61 21.70 3.32
C PHE A 56 -3.29 21.13 4.57
N ALA A 57 -4.05 20.03 4.43
CA ALA A 57 -4.70 19.37 5.56
C ALA A 57 -3.68 18.77 6.56
N LEU A 58 -2.50 18.35 6.09
CA LEU A 58 -1.37 17.93 6.93
C LEU A 58 -0.59 19.10 7.54
N GLY A 59 -0.93 20.35 7.21
CA GLY A 59 -0.24 21.54 7.71
C GLY A 59 1.14 21.78 7.11
N LEU A 60 1.46 21.20 5.95
CA LEU A 60 2.72 21.43 5.24
C LEU A 60 2.81 22.86 4.69
N LYS A 61 4.02 23.42 4.65
CA LYS A 61 4.26 24.83 4.29
C LYS A 61 5.32 25.00 3.22
N ASP A 62 5.24 26.11 2.48
CA ASP A 62 6.26 26.56 1.53
C ASP A 62 6.70 25.46 0.54
N LYS A 63 7.99 25.13 0.52
CA LYS A 63 8.59 24.11 -0.34
C LYS A 63 8.10 22.69 -0.05
N GLN A 64 7.59 22.41 1.16
CA GLN A 64 7.12 21.08 1.56
C GLN A 64 5.91 20.66 0.74
N ILE A 65 5.02 21.62 0.41
CA ILE A 65 3.85 21.36 -0.42
C ILE A 65 4.28 20.83 -1.79
N GLY A 66 5.26 21.50 -2.43
CA GLY A 66 5.80 21.08 -3.72
C GLY A 66 6.50 19.71 -3.66
N GLN A 67 7.21 19.40 -2.58
CA GLN A 67 7.83 18.09 -2.37
C GLN A 67 6.79 16.99 -2.16
N PHE A 68 5.79 17.23 -1.31
CA PHE A 68 4.73 16.27 -1.04
C PHE A 68 3.92 15.94 -2.29
N VAL A 69 3.56 16.95 -3.08
CA VAL A 69 2.87 16.74 -4.36
C VAL A 69 3.69 15.83 -5.28
N LYS A 70 4.99 16.08 -5.42
CA LYS A 70 5.88 15.22 -6.22
C LYS A 70 5.92 13.78 -5.70
N ILE A 71 6.05 13.58 -4.38
CA ILE A 71 6.09 12.26 -3.76
C ILE A 71 4.77 11.51 -4.00
N MET A 72 3.63 12.16 -3.73
CA MET A 72 2.32 11.52 -3.86
C MET A 72 2.00 11.18 -5.33
N THR A 73 2.32 12.06 -6.28
CA THR A 73 2.17 11.79 -7.72
C THR A 73 3.10 10.67 -8.19
N ALA A 74 4.36 10.66 -7.76
CA ALA A 74 5.30 9.58 -8.10
C ALA A 74 4.88 8.24 -7.49
N ALA A 75 4.34 8.24 -6.26
CA ALA A 75 3.81 7.05 -5.62
C ALA A 75 2.59 6.50 -6.37
N TYR A 76 1.69 7.37 -6.86
CA TYR A 76 0.58 6.93 -7.72
C TYR A 76 1.06 6.32 -9.03
N GLN A 77 2.03 6.95 -9.69
CA GLN A 77 2.62 6.41 -10.91
C GLN A 77 3.24 5.03 -10.65
N ALA A 78 4.03 4.89 -9.57
CA ALA A 78 4.60 3.63 -9.17
C ALA A 78 3.52 2.57 -8.88
N PHE A 79 2.43 2.95 -8.21
CA PHE A 79 1.29 2.08 -7.91
C PHE A 79 0.72 1.45 -9.17
N VAL A 80 0.47 2.27 -10.19
CA VAL A 80 -0.15 1.84 -11.46
C VAL A 80 0.84 1.08 -12.33
N GLU A 81 2.07 1.56 -12.49
CA GLU A 81 3.06 0.96 -13.39
C GLU A 81 3.60 -0.38 -12.90
N ASN A 82 3.55 -0.64 -11.59
CA ASN A 82 4.10 -1.84 -10.97
C ASN A 82 3.04 -2.70 -10.29
N ASP A 83 1.75 -2.48 -10.59
CA ASP A 83 0.61 -3.23 -10.06
C ASP A 83 0.68 -3.44 -8.54
N PHE A 84 0.83 -2.34 -7.80
CA PHE A 84 0.79 -2.41 -6.34
C PHE A 84 -0.61 -2.85 -5.90
N ALA A 85 -0.67 -3.77 -4.94
CA ALA A 85 -1.88 -4.04 -4.16
C ALA A 85 -2.04 -2.97 -3.06
N LEU A 86 -0.93 -2.58 -2.46
CA LEU A 86 -0.85 -1.52 -1.45
C LEU A 86 0.55 -0.92 -1.39
N PHE A 87 0.65 0.29 -0.85
CA PHE A 87 1.89 0.74 -0.23
C PHE A 87 1.63 1.56 1.02
N GLU A 88 2.62 1.60 1.90
CA GLU A 88 2.66 2.43 3.08
C GLU A 88 4.06 3.02 3.22
N ILE A 89 4.14 4.32 3.47
CA ILE A 89 5.35 5.04 3.88
C ILE A 89 5.09 5.54 5.30
N ASN A 90 5.78 4.96 6.26
CA ASN A 90 5.57 5.22 7.67
C ASN A 90 6.88 5.06 8.47
N PRO A 91 7.57 6.15 8.86
CA PRO A 91 7.16 7.54 8.70
C PRO A 91 7.57 8.15 7.35
N LEU A 92 6.72 9.08 6.87
CA LEU A 92 7.11 10.10 5.89
C LEU A 92 7.52 11.36 6.69
N SER A 93 8.82 11.55 6.89
CA SER A 93 9.35 12.53 7.85
C SER A 93 9.62 13.88 7.21
N VAL A 94 9.32 14.96 7.96
CA VAL A 94 9.78 16.32 7.68
C VAL A 94 11.03 16.58 8.51
N ARG A 95 12.16 16.83 7.85
CA ARG A 95 13.45 17.13 8.51
C ARG A 95 13.49 18.58 9.00
N GLU A 96 14.47 18.89 9.86
CA GLU A 96 14.69 20.25 10.39
C GLU A 96 14.90 21.30 9.28
N ASN A 97 15.51 20.91 8.17
CA ASN A 97 15.72 21.76 7.00
C ASN A 97 14.46 21.90 6.11
N GLY A 98 13.34 21.28 6.49
CA GLY A 98 12.06 21.29 5.78
C GLY A 98 11.98 20.33 4.59
N GLU A 99 12.91 19.39 4.42
CA GLU A 99 12.81 18.33 3.42
C GLU A 99 11.89 17.20 3.87
N ILE A 100 11.13 16.64 2.93
CA ILE A 100 10.32 15.44 3.14
C ILE A 100 11.08 14.19 2.68
N LEU A 101 11.18 13.18 3.54
CA LEU A 101 11.89 11.92 3.27
C LEU A 101 11.04 10.70 3.64
N CYS A 102 11.06 9.68 2.78
CA CYS A 102 10.52 8.36 3.08
C CYS A 102 11.55 7.61 3.94
N VAL A 103 11.28 7.44 5.24
CA VAL A 103 12.22 6.78 6.16
C VAL A 103 12.07 5.26 6.10
N ASP A 104 10.83 4.78 6.06
CA ASP A 104 10.51 3.37 5.91
C ASP A 104 9.29 3.21 4.99
N ALA A 105 9.24 2.11 4.26
CA ALA A 105 8.15 1.81 3.34
C ALA A 105 7.89 0.31 3.20
N LYS A 106 6.61 -0.03 3.12
CA LYS A 106 6.11 -1.36 2.78
C LYS A 106 5.35 -1.28 1.47
N VAL A 107 5.67 -2.17 0.54
CA VAL A 107 4.98 -2.27 -0.76
C VAL A 107 4.49 -3.70 -0.93
N GLY A 108 3.19 -3.84 -1.20
CA GLY A 108 2.59 -5.11 -1.61
C GLY A 108 2.32 -5.08 -3.10
N ILE A 109 2.75 -6.10 -3.82
CA ILE A 109 2.53 -6.26 -5.27
C ILE A 109 1.37 -7.24 -5.48
N ASP A 110 0.50 -6.99 -6.46
CA ASP A 110 -0.47 -7.99 -6.89
C ASP A 110 0.26 -9.16 -7.56
N SER A 111 0.27 -10.32 -6.90
CA SER A 111 0.94 -11.52 -7.41
C SER A 111 0.40 -11.97 -8.76
N ASN A 112 -0.88 -11.67 -9.07
CA ASN A 112 -1.50 -11.99 -10.35
C ASN A 112 -0.94 -11.16 -11.51
N ALA A 113 -0.26 -10.04 -11.23
CA ALA A 113 0.34 -9.18 -12.24
C ALA A 113 1.83 -9.49 -12.49
N LEU A 114 2.45 -10.35 -11.69
CA LEU A 114 3.90 -10.62 -11.78
C LEU A 114 4.34 -11.16 -13.14
N TYR A 115 3.45 -11.81 -13.90
CA TYR A 115 3.75 -12.30 -15.25
C TYR A 115 4.18 -11.18 -16.23
N ARG A 116 3.72 -9.95 -16.01
CA ARG A 116 4.08 -8.77 -16.84
C ARG A 116 5.11 -7.85 -16.19
N LEU A 117 5.60 -8.20 -14.99
CA LEU A 117 6.55 -7.41 -14.20
C LEU A 117 7.83 -8.22 -13.90
N PRO A 118 8.62 -8.63 -14.91
CA PRO A 118 9.74 -9.56 -14.71
C PRO A 118 10.81 -9.02 -13.76
N LYS A 119 11.04 -7.70 -13.74
CA LYS A 119 12.00 -7.07 -12.82
C LYS A 119 11.53 -7.14 -11.37
N VAL A 120 10.24 -6.96 -11.12
CA VAL A 120 9.65 -7.04 -9.76
C VAL A 120 9.57 -8.50 -9.31
N ALA A 121 9.19 -9.41 -10.21
CA ALA A 121 9.16 -10.85 -9.94
C ALA A 121 10.54 -11.38 -9.53
N ALA A 122 11.62 -10.86 -10.11
CA ALA A 122 12.99 -11.22 -9.75
C ALA A 122 13.42 -10.75 -8.34
N LEU A 123 12.68 -9.84 -7.71
CA LEU A 123 12.93 -9.37 -6.33
C LEU A 123 12.30 -10.29 -5.27
N ARG A 124 11.55 -11.33 -5.67
CA ARG A 124 10.87 -12.24 -4.74
C ARG A 124 11.89 -13.00 -3.88
N ASP A 125 11.92 -12.69 -2.60
CA ASP A 125 12.68 -13.43 -1.60
C ASP A 125 11.82 -14.55 -0.99
N LYS A 126 11.98 -15.77 -1.52
CA LYS A 126 11.26 -16.96 -1.05
C LYS A 126 11.59 -17.33 0.40
N SER A 127 12.69 -16.83 0.98
CA SER A 127 13.05 -17.14 2.37
C SER A 127 12.13 -16.48 3.41
N GLN A 128 11.37 -15.46 3.00
CA GLN A 128 10.40 -14.77 3.85
C GLN A 128 9.01 -15.44 3.83
N GLU A 129 8.82 -16.47 2.98
CA GLU A 129 7.55 -17.16 2.82
C GLU A 129 7.51 -18.44 3.67
N ASN A 130 6.30 -18.90 4.00
CA ASN A 130 6.14 -20.18 4.68
C ASN A 130 6.52 -21.32 3.72
N GLU A 131 7.48 -22.17 4.12
CA GLU A 131 7.98 -23.27 3.29
C GLU A 131 6.87 -24.21 2.78
N ARG A 132 5.82 -24.44 3.58
CA ARG A 132 4.70 -25.31 3.20
C ARG A 132 3.78 -24.67 2.16
N GLU A 133 3.50 -23.38 2.32
CA GLU A 133 2.68 -22.61 1.36
C GLU A 133 3.43 -22.45 0.03
N LEU A 134 4.73 -22.15 0.08
CA LEU A 134 5.59 -22.09 -1.09
C LEU A 134 5.60 -23.43 -1.83
N LYS A 135 5.84 -24.54 -1.12
CA LYS A 135 5.84 -25.87 -1.73
C LYS A 135 4.49 -26.21 -2.33
N ALA A 136 3.38 -25.86 -1.69
CA ALA A 136 2.05 -26.07 -2.24
C ALA A 136 1.84 -25.27 -3.54
N SER A 137 2.31 -24.02 -3.58
CA SER A 137 2.19 -23.16 -4.77
C SER A 137 2.93 -23.70 -6.00
N GLU A 138 3.99 -24.50 -5.82
CA GLU A 138 4.71 -25.17 -6.92
C GLU A 138 3.88 -26.25 -7.61
N PHE A 139 2.79 -26.72 -6.97
CA PHE A 139 1.83 -27.68 -7.51
C PHE A 139 0.46 -27.04 -7.78
N ASP A 140 0.39 -25.70 -7.86
CA ASP A 140 -0.85 -24.94 -8.02
C ASP A 140 -1.89 -25.23 -6.90
N LEU A 141 -1.41 -25.56 -5.69
CA LEU A 141 -2.25 -25.77 -4.51
C LEU A 141 -2.22 -24.53 -3.62
N ASN A 142 -3.40 -24.14 -3.13
CA ASN A 142 -3.53 -23.16 -2.05
C ASN A 142 -3.50 -23.88 -0.71
N TYR A 143 -2.48 -23.61 0.11
CA TYR A 143 -2.33 -24.16 1.45
C TYR A 143 -2.20 -23.02 2.46
N VAL A 144 -2.84 -23.16 3.61
CA VAL A 144 -2.71 -22.23 4.74
C VAL A 144 -2.51 -23.06 6.00
N ALA A 145 -1.46 -22.76 6.75
CA ALA A 145 -1.20 -23.44 8.01
C ALA A 145 -2.11 -22.90 9.13
N LEU A 146 -2.79 -23.81 9.83
CA LEU A 146 -3.56 -23.50 11.05
C LEU A 146 -3.06 -24.36 12.20
N GLU A 147 -3.32 -23.90 13.43
CA GLU A 147 -3.08 -24.69 14.63
C GLU A 147 -4.27 -25.63 14.87
N GLY A 148 -4.00 -26.94 14.84
CA GLY A 148 -5.03 -27.96 15.00
C GLY A 148 -4.49 -29.36 14.76
N ASN A 149 -5.38 -30.36 14.80
CA ASN A 149 -5.05 -31.77 14.61
C ASN A 149 -5.88 -32.47 13.51
N ILE A 150 -6.69 -31.71 12.76
CA ILE A 150 -7.48 -32.20 11.63
C ILE A 150 -7.05 -31.43 10.38
N GLY A 151 -6.66 -32.15 9.32
CA GLY A 151 -6.38 -31.57 8.02
C GLY A 151 -7.60 -31.62 7.10
N CYS A 152 -7.82 -30.55 6.34
CA CYS A 152 -8.88 -30.46 5.34
C CYS A 152 -8.27 -30.43 3.93
N MET A 153 -8.88 -31.17 2.99
CA MET A 153 -8.55 -31.13 1.57
C MET A 153 -9.85 -30.99 0.79
N VAL A 154 -9.99 -29.87 0.07
CA VAL A 154 -11.27 -29.45 -0.51
C VAL A 154 -11.02 -28.81 -1.86
N ASN A 155 -11.99 -28.93 -2.78
CA ASN A 155 -11.96 -28.29 -4.09
C ASN A 155 -12.74 -26.96 -4.08
N GLY A 156 -12.01 -25.84 -3.99
CA GLY A 156 -12.56 -24.48 -4.10
C GLY A 156 -12.51 -23.71 -2.78
N ALA A 157 -12.08 -22.45 -2.87
CA ALA A 157 -11.75 -21.63 -1.70
C ALA A 157 -12.95 -21.32 -0.77
N GLY A 158 -14.18 -21.29 -1.28
CA GLY A 158 -15.36 -21.05 -0.45
C GLY A 158 -15.92 -22.30 0.24
N LEU A 159 -15.50 -23.49 -0.20
CA LEU A 159 -15.87 -24.77 0.42
C LEU A 159 -14.80 -25.25 1.41
N ALA A 160 -13.54 -24.87 1.16
CA ALA A 160 -12.39 -25.11 2.04
C ALA A 160 -12.54 -24.35 3.37
#